data_AF-A0A443SRG5-F1
#
_entry.id   AF-A0A443SRG5-F1
#
_cell.length_a   1.000
_cell.length_b   1.000
_cell.length_c   1.000
_cell.angle_alpha   90.00
_cell.angle_beta   90.00
_cell.angle_gamma   90.00
#
_symmetry.space_group_name_H-M   'P 1'
#
loop_
_entity.id
_entity.type
_entity.pdbx_description
1 polymer ?
#
loop_
_entity_poly.entity_id
_entity_poly.type
_entity_poly.pdbx_seq_one_letter_code
_entity_poly.pdbx_strand_id
1 'polypeptide(L)'
;MKDFEAIVSLLKVEDTIKMAVRLESVHIARLRYLVIVGCKDKSRGQGSCLLGIDYTEGATIGLVMPIWADTYLTLDGDGGFSLTSSGRHHIFKPISVQAMWLSSAEAREANYFPGGGTHQWTEYYEKNIESDRSCLNE
;
A
#
# COMPACT_ATOMS: atom_id res chain seq x y z
N MET A 1 -11.90 12.56 -9.93
CA MET A 1 -12.41 12.41 -8.54
C MET A 1 -11.38 13.08 -7.65
N LYS A 2 -11.75 14.04 -6.79
CA LYS A 2 -10.79 14.95 -6.11
C LYS A 2 -9.77 14.22 -5.23
N ASP A 3 -10.22 13.13 -4.63
CA ASP A 3 -9.42 12.19 -3.84
C ASP A 3 -8.33 11.50 -4.67
N PHE A 4 -8.62 11.07 -5.89
CA PHE A 4 -7.63 10.39 -6.73
C PHE A 4 -6.48 11.33 -7.14
N GLU A 5 -6.79 12.58 -7.48
CA GLU A 5 -5.75 13.60 -7.74
C GLU A 5 -4.89 13.86 -6.50
N ALA A 6 -5.51 13.91 -5.32
CA ALA A 6 -4.79 14.05 -4.05
C ALA A 6 -3.90 12.83 -3.75
N ILE A 7 -4.38 11.61 -3.99
CA ILE A 7 -3.59 10.37 -3.88
C ILE A 7 -2.36 10.44 -4.78
N VAL A 8 -2.55 10.79 -6.06
CA VAL A 8 -1.44 10.90 -7.03
C VAL A 8 -0.41 11.94 -6.58
N SER A 9 -0.85 13.04 -5.94
CA SER A 9 0.06 14.08 -5.45
C SER A 9 0.97 13.65 -4.30
N LEU A 10 0.66 12.54 -3.61
CA LEU A 10 1.53 11.94 -2.59
C LEU A 10 2.69 11.15 -3.18
N LEU A 11 2.62 10.77 -4.46
CA LEU A 11 3.62 9.92 -5.11
C LEU A 11 4.76 10.75 -5.69
N LYS A 12 5.96 10.17 -5.67
CA LYS A 12 7.05 10.68 -6.50
C LYS A 12 6.69 10.57 -7.97
N VAL A 13 7.10 11.56 -8.75
CA VAL A 13 6.76 11.66 -10.19
C VAL A 13 7.24 10.46 -11.00
N GLU A 14 8.28 9.75 -10.54
CA GLU A 14 8.81 8.56 -11.21
C GLU A 14 8.13 7.25 -10.78
N ASP A 15 7.35 7.25 -9.71
CA ASP A 15 6.73 6.05 -9.18
C ASP A 15 5.32 5.87 -9.81
N THR A 16 4.87 4.62 -9.98
CA THR A 16 3.62 4.33 -10.70
C THR A 16 2.60 3.62 -9.82
N ILE A 17 1.34 4.04 -9.88
CA ILE A 17 0.23 3.28 -9.30
C ILE A 17 -0.02 2.04 -10.17
N LYS A 18 0.17 0.85 -9.58
CA LYS A 18 -0.17 -0.45 -10.18
C LYS A 18 -1.63 -0.84 -9.89
N MET A 19 -2.13 -0.46 -8.72
CA MET A 19 -3.49 -0.75 -8.28
C MET A 19 -3.92 0.28 -7.23
N ALA A 20 -5.20 0.63 -7.22
CA ALA A 20 -5.81 1.37 -6.12
C ALA A 20 -7.19 0.76 -5.82
N VAL A 21 -7.45 0.44 -4.56
CA VAL A 21 -8.73 -0.08 -4.10
C VAL A 21 -9.20 0.71 -2.89
N ARG A 22 -10.48 1.05 -2.87
CA ARG A 22 -11.09 1.70 -1.71
C ARG A 22 -11.40 0.65 -0.64
N LEU A 23 -11.14 1.00 0.61
CA LEU A 23 -11.50 0.21 1.78
C LEU A 23 -12.84 0.67 2.36
N GLU A 24 -13.50 -0.26 3.05
CA GLU A 24 -14.56 0.06 3.99
C GLU A 24 -14.02 0.99 5.08
N SER A 25 -14.89 1.88 5.56
CA SER A 25 -14.60 2.77 6.67
C SER A 25 -15.85 2.87 7.53
N VAL A 26 -15.66 2.83 8.85
CA VAL A 26 -16.70 3.10 9.85
C VAL A 26 -16.96 4.61 9.98
N HIS A 27 -16.06 5.45 9.48
CA HIS A 27 -16.19 6.91 9.47
C HIS A 27 -16.72 7.42 8.13
N ILE A 28 -17.97 7.93 8.12
CA ILE A 28 -18.66 8.43 6.91
C ILE A 28 -17.88 9.54 6.19
N ALA A 29 -17.10 10.35 6.93
CA ALA A 29 -16.33 11.46 6.38
C ALA A 29 -14.89 11.09 5.96
N ARG A 30 -14.50 9.81 6.06
CA ARG A 30 -13.16 9.33 5.71
C ARG A 30 -13.24 8.34 4.56
N LEU A 31 -12.43 8.58 3.54
CA LEU A 31 -12.15 7.58 2.51
C LEU A 31 -10.80 6.95 2.82
N ARG A 32 -10.71 5.64 2.61
CA ARG A 32 -9.48 4.87 2.85
C ARG A 32 -9.15 4.10 1.59
N TYR A 33 -7.88 4.09 1.23
CA TYR A 33 -7.39 3.47 0.00
C TYR A 33 -6.19 2.59 0.31
N LEU A 34 -6.14 1.44 -0.33
CA LEU A 34 -4.91 0.70 -0.51
C LEU A 34 -4.41 0.94 -1.93
N VAL A 35 -3.16 1.38 -2.03
CA VAL A 35 -2.53 1.71 -3.30
C VAL A 35 -1.23 0.92 -3.43
N ILE A 36 -1.12 0.10 -4.47
CA ILE A 36 0.15 -0.54 -4.82
C ILE A 36 0.92 0.42 -5.70
N VAL A 37 2.11 0.81 -5.24
CA VAL A 37 3.04 1.68 -5.96
C VAL A 37 4.25 0.85 -6.39
N GLY A 38 4.70 1.03 -7.62
CA GLY A 38 5.92 0.43 -8.16
C GLY A 38 6.99 1.48 -8.45
N CYS A 39 8.25 1.15 -8.20
CA CYS A 39 9.38 1.97 -8.63
C CYS A 39 9.63 1.75 -10.13
N LYS A 40 9.53 2.81 -10.94
CA LYS A 40 9.85 2.73 -12.39
C LYS A 40 11.34 2.87 -12.65
N ASP A 41 12.05 3.56 -11.77
CA ASP A 41 13.48 3.84 -11.90
C ASP A 41 14.31 2.71 -11.30
N LYS A 42 14.87 1.86 -12.18
CA LYS A 42 15.74 0.75 -11.79
C LYS A 42 17.00 1.17 -11.03
N SER A 43 17.42 2.44 -11.13
CA SER A 43 18.60 2.96 -10.42
C SER A 43 18.31 3.31 -8.96
N ARG A 44 17.05 3.64 -8.63
CA ARG A 44 16.59 3.94 -7.27
C ARG A 44 16.18 2.70 -6.48
N GLY A 45 15.83 1.63 -7.20
CA GLY A 45 15.36 0.38 -6.61
C GLY A 45 14.45 -0.39 -7.56
N GLN A 46 13.85 -1.46 -7.04
CA GLN A 46 12.91 -2.30 -7.77
C GLN A 46 11.77 -2.71 -6.83
N GLY A 47 10.80 -3.46 -7.37
CA GLY A 47 9.68 -3.97 -6.61
C GLY A 47 8.56 -2.96 -6.40
N SER A 48 7.71 -3.28 -5.44
CA SER A 48 6.47 -2.55 -5.18
C SER A 48 6.26 -2.37 -3.68
N CYS A 49 5.52 -1.35 -3.28
CA CYS A 49 5.05 -1.20 -1.91
C CYS A 49 3.53 -0.99 -1.90
N LEU A 50 2.92 -1.40 -0.79
CA LEU A 50 1.55 -1.08 -0.45
C LEU A 50 1.53 0.19 0.40
N LEU A 51 0.74 1.16 -0.01
CA LEU A 51 0.41 2.35 0.75
C LEU A 51 -1.02 2.24 1.27
N GLY A 52 -1.21 2.53 2.55
CA GLY A 52 -2.52 2.87 3.10
C GLY A 52 -2.66 4.39 3.10
N ILE A 53 -3.71 4.89 2.45
CA ILE A 53 -3.96 6.33 2.28
C ILE A 53 -5.32 6.66 2.85
N ASP A 54 -5.37 7.68 3.70
CA ASP A 54 -6.61 8.25 4.21
C ASP A 54 -6.89 9.57 3.49
N TYR A 55 -8.17 9.84 3.22
CA TYR A 55 -8.63 11.09 2.64
C TYR A 55 -9.81 11.64 3.44
N THR A 56 -9.65 12.85 3.96
CA THR A 56 -10.69 13.64 4.64
C THR A 56 -10.81 14.99 3.94
N GLU A 57 -10.00 15.96 4.33
CA GLU A 57 -9.83 17.28 3.68
C GLU A 57 -8.60 17.33 2.76
N GLY A 58 -7.76 16.30 2.83
CA GLY A 58 -6.58 16.06 2.00
C GLY A 58 -6.19 14.58 2.08
N ALA A 59 -5.29 14.14 1.20
CA ALA A 59 -4.75 12.78 1.23
C ALA A 59 -3.52 12.72 2.13
N THR A 60 -3.43 11.70 2.98
CA THR A 60 -2.26 11.43 3.84
C THR A 60 -1.88 9.96 3.80
N ILE A 61 -0.60 9.66 3.99
CA ILE A 61 -0.11 8.28 4.10
C ILE A 61 -0.27 7.83 5.55
N GLY A 62 -0.95 6.71 5.77
CA GLY A 62 -1.12 6.07 7.07
C GLY A 62 -0.38 4.74 7.21
N LEU A 63 -0.01 4.11 6.10
CA LEU A 63 0.71 2.85 6.11
C LEU A 63 1.67 2.77 4.92
N VAL A 64 2.87 2.25 5.18
CA VAL A 64 3.83 1.85 4.16
C VAL A 64 4.26 0.42 4.45
N MET A 65 4.15 -0.44 3.44
CA MET A 65 4.58 -1.83 3.50
C MET A 65 5.24 -2.24 2.19
N PRO A 66 6.57 -2.37 2.15
CA PRO A 66 7.25 -2.96 1.00
C PRO A 66 6.75 -4.39 0.73
N ILE A 67 6.64 -4.78 -0.54
CA ILE A 67 6.17 -6.10 -0.96
C ILE A 67 7.39 -6.98 -1.25
N TRP A 68 7.69 -7.84 -0.29
CA TRP A 68 8.78 -8.83 -0.34
C TRP A 68 8.29 -10.21 -0.82
N ALA A 69 9.22 -11.12 -1.08
CA ALA A 69 8.96 -12.52 -1.47
C ALA A 69 8.24 -13.34 -0.37
N ASP A 70 8.35 -12.94 0.90
CA ASP A 70 7.62 -13.53 2.03
C ASP A 70 6.21 -12.94 2.20
N THR A 71 5.84 -11.96 1.37
CA THR A 71 4.52 -11.34 1.44
C THR A 71 3.45 -12.36 1.09
N TYR A 72 2.55 -12.59 2.05
CA TYR A 72 1.48 -13.56 1.95
C TYR A 72 0.13 -12.91 2.24
N LEU A 73 -0.87 -13.30 1.45
CA LEU A 73 -2.23 -12.79 1.48
C LEU A 73 -3.18 -13.96 1.76
N THR A 74 -4.14 -13.79 2.65
CA THR A 74 -5.23 -14.74 2.90
C THR A 74 -6.57 -14.04 2.83
N LEU A 75 -7.55 -14.68 2.19
CA LEU A 75 -8.92 -14.17 2.23
C LEU A 75 -9.54 -14.50 3.59
N ASP A 76 -10.22 -13.52 4.16
CA ASP A 76 -10.99 -13.68 5.38
C ASP A 76 -12.46 -13.94 4.99
N GLY A 77 -13.14 -14.79 5.78
CA GLY A 77 -14.49 -15.28 5.47
C GLY A 77 -15.60 -14.21 5.48
N ASP A 78 -15.27 -12.97 5.86
CA ASP A 78 -16.18 -11.83 5.97
C ASP A 78 -16.03 -10.82 4.82
N GLY A 79 -15.26 -11.16 3.78
CA GLY A 79 -15.01 -10.28 2.63
C GLY A 79 -13.74 -9.43 2.75
N GLY A 80 -13.03 -9.52 3.86
CA GLY A 80 -11.69 -8.95 4.03
C GLY A 80 -10.56 -9.83 3.51
N PHE A 81 -9.33 -9.35 3.67
CA PHE A 81 -8.13 -10.16 3.54
C PHE A 81 -7.09 -9.74 4.57
N SER A 82 -6.27 -10.70 4.98
CA SER A 82 -5.12 -10.50 5.83
C SER A 82 -3.85 -10.50 4.98
N LEU A 83 -2.96 -9.55 5.27
CA LEU A 83 -1.66 -9.36 4.62
C LEU A 83 -0.56 -9.51 5.65
N THR A 84 0.36 -10.43 5.39
CA THR A 84 1.57 -10.63 6.19
C THR A 84 2.80 -10.31 5.36
N SER A 85 3.73 -9.51 5.87
CA SER A 85 5.01 -9.24 5.22
C SER A 85 6.05 -8.82 6.26
N SER A 86 7.25 -9.43 6.24
CA SER A 86 8.32 -9.14 7.21
C SER A 86 7.87 -9.17 8.67
N GLY A 87 7.02 -10.14 9.02
CA GLY A 87 6.48 -10.30 10.38
C GLY A 87 5.39 -9.29 10.79
N ARG A 88 5.01 -8.35 9.91
CA ARG A 88 3.87 -7.44 10.13
C ARG A 88 2.60 -8.07 9.57
N HIS A 89 1.50 -7.95 10.31
CA HIS A 89 0.19 -8.49 9.93
C HIS A 89 -0.86 -7.38 9.94
N HIS A 90 -1.62 -7.24 8.85
CA HIS A 90 -2.68 -6.25 8.69
C HIS A 90 -3.91 -6.88 8.06
N ILE A 91 -5.10 -6.46 8.49
CA ILE A 91 -6.38 -6.91 7.94
C ILE A 91 -7.01 -5.72 7.21
N PHE A 92 -7.54 -5.96 6.02
CA PHE A 92 -8.18 -4.94 5.21
C PHE A 92 -9.52 -5.42 4.67
N LYS A 93 -10.48 -4.51 4.59
CA LYS A 93 -11.80 -4.75 4.01
C LYS A 93 -11.98 -3.93 2.75
N PRO A 94 -11.65 -4.44 1.56
CA PRO A 94 -11.83 -3.70 0.33
C PRO A 94 -13.31 -3.66 -0.07
N ILE A 95 -13.78 -2.54 -0.62
CA ILE A 95 -15.15 -2.43 -1.17
C ILE A 95 -15.33 -3.38 -2.36
N SER A 96 -14.24 -3.78 -3.03
CA SER A 96 -14.24 -4.78 -4.09
C SER A 96 -12.94 -5.56 -4.09
N VAL A 97 -13.02 -6.89 -4.24
CA VAL A 97 -11.86 -7.76 -4.36
C VAL A 97 -11.34 -7.71 -5.80
N GLN A 98 -10.28 -6.93 -6.06
CA GLN A 98 -9.54 -6.99 -7.32
C GLN A 98 -8.02 -7.07 -7.09
N ALA A 99 -7.40 -8.03 -7.80
CA ALA A 99 -6.01 -8.15 -8.25
C ALA A 99 -4.81 -7.75 -7.35
N MET A 100 -4.93 -7.81 -6.02
CA MET A 100 -3.79 -7.54 -5.13
C MET A 100 -2.67 -8.60 -5.21
N TRP A 101 -2.99 -9.80 -5.67
CA TRP A 101 -2.14 -10.99 -5.71
C TRP A 101 -0.96 -10.91 -6.69
N LEU A 102 -1.04 -10.03 -7.70
CA LEU A 102 -0.02 -9.98 -8.76
C LEU A 102 1.33 -9.49 -8.22
N SER A 103 1.33 -8.53 -7.31
CA SER A 103 2.57 -7.92 -6.82
C SER A 103 3.37 -8.82 -5.87
N SER A 104 2.70 -9.68 -5.08
CA SER A 104 3.43 -10.65 -4.23
C SER A 104 4.05 -11.78 -5.07
N ALA A 105 3.39 -12.21 -6.15
CA ALA A 105 3.96 -13.16 -7.10
C ALA A 105 5.21 -12.59 -7.79
N GLU A 106 5.16 -11.35 -8.28
CA GLU A 106 6.31 -10.64 -8.86
C GLU A 106 7.50 -10.60 -7.88
N ALA A 107 7.26 -10.26 -6.61
CA ALA A 107 8.31 -10.17 -5.59
C ALA A 107 8.96 -11.53 -5.30
N ARG A 108 8.18 -12.62 -5.35
CA ARG A 108 8.67 -13.98 -5.15
C ARG A 108 9.52 -14.46 -6.31
N GLU A 109 9.11 -14.19 -7.55
CA GLU A 109 9.88 -14.53 -8.75
C GLU A 109 11.21 -13.77 -8.79
N ALA A 110 11.20 -12.49 -8.40
CA ALA A 110 12.40 -11.66 -8.36
C ALA A 110 13.28 -11.85 -7.11
N ASN A 111 12.88 -12.73 -6.17
CA ASN A 111 13.57 -12.97 -4.89
C ASN A 111 13.85 -11.67 -4.11
N TYR A 112 12.85 -10.80 -3.93
CA TYR A 112 13.02 -9.60 -3.11
C TYR A 112 12.92 -9.95 -1.62
N PHE A 113 13.95 -9.58 -0.85
CA PHE A 113 14.00 -9.84 0.59
C PHE A 113 14.41 -8.57 1.38
N PRO A 114 13.96 -8.45 2.64
CA PRO A 114 14.38 -7.36 3.51
C PRO A 114 15.90 -7.27 3.63
N GLY A 115 16.45 -6.05 3.55
CA GLY A 115 17.88 -5.79 3.61
C GLY A 115 18.62 -5.85 2.26
N GLY A 116 17.97 -6.32 1.18
CA GLY A 116 18.57 -6.40 -0.17
C GLY A 116 18.66 -5.08 -0.94
N GLY A 117 18.38 -3.93 -0.32
CA GLY A 117 18.45 -2.60 -0.93
C GLY A 117 17.37 -2.26 -1.97
N THR A 118 16.67 -3.26 -2.53
CA THR A 118 15.71 -3.08 -3.64
C THR A 118 14.57 -2.12 -3.32
N HIS A 119 14.14 -2.03 -2.05
CA HIS A 119 13.04 -1.16 -1.64
C HIS A 119 13.50 0.09 -0.87
N GLN A 120 14.78 0.50 -0.93
CA GLN A 120 15.22 1.75 -0.26
C GLN A 120 14.40 2.98 -0.69
N TRP A 121 13.84 2.97 -1.90
CA TRP A 121 12.95 4.03 -2.38
C TRP A 121 11.69 4.21 -1.52
N THR A 122 11.24 3.19 -0.78
CA THR A 122 10.06 3.26 0.08
C THR A 122 10.27 4.14 1.31
N GLU A 123 11.51 4.40 1.72
CA GLU A 123 11.84 5.31 2.82
C GLU A 123 11.26 6.72 2.61
N TYR A 124 11.08 7.13 1.36
CA TYR A 124 10.39 8.39 1.06
C TYR A 124 8.98 8.37 1.66
N TYR A 125 8.19 7.35 1.37
CA TYR A 125 6.83 7.25 1.88
C TYR A 125 6.80 7.05 3.39
N GLU A 126 7.73 6.27 3.94
CA GLU A 126 7.83 6.04 5.39
C GLU A 126 8.07 7.34 6.18
N LYS A 127 8.87 8.26 5.62
CA LYS A 127 9.13 9.58 6.21
C LYS A 127 7.95 10.56 6.08
N ASN A 128 6.96 10.26 5.24
CA ASN A 128 5.79 11.10 4.99
C ASN A 128 4.48 10.45 5.52
N ILE A 129 4.58 9.60 6.54
CA ILE A 129 3.40 9.08 7.25
C ILE A 129 2.83 10.21 8.12
N GLU A 130 1.64 10.68 7.76
CA GLU A 130 0.98 11.85 8.36
C GLU A 130 -0.49 11.61 8.74
N SER A 131 -1.07 10.45 8.43
CA SER A 131 -2.45 10.14 8.83
C SER A 131 -2.62 10.22 10.35
N ASP A 132 -3.77 10.73 10.77
CA ASP A 132 -4.17 10.77 12.17
C ASP A 132 -4.18 9.36 12.79
N ARG A 133 -3.79 9.24 14.07
CA ARG A 133 -3.73 7.95 14.76
C ARG A 133 -5.08 7.24 14.86
N SER A 134 -6.20 7.97 14.79
CA SER A 134 -7.54 7.42 14.68
C SER A 134 -7.77 6.59 13.40
N CYS A 135 -6.87 6.64 12.41
CA CYS A 135 -6.90 5.79 11.23
C CYS A 135 -6.25 4.41 11.44
N LEU A 136 -5.50 4.19 12.53
CA LEU A 136 -4.68 2.99 12.73
C LEU A 136 -5.45 1.77 13.25
N ASN A 137 -6.61 1.98 13.88
CA ASN A 137 -7.39 0.93 14.56
C ASN A 137 -8.74 0.66 13.89
N GLU A 138 -8.83 0.98 12.61
CA GLU A 138 -10.03 0.80 11.78
C GLU A 138 -9.81 -0.29 10.74
#